data_AF-A0A9N7QCN7-F1
#
_entry.id   AF-A0A9N7QCN7-F1
#
_cell.length_a   1.000
_cell.length_b   1.000
_cell.length_c   1.000
_cell.angle_alpha   90.00
_cell.angle_beta   90.00
_cell.angle_gamma   90.00
#
_symmetry.space_group_name_H-M   'P 1'
#
loop_
_entity.id
_entity.type
_entity.pdbx_description
1 polymer ?
#
loop_
_entity_poly.entity_id
_entity_poly.type
_entity_poly.pdbx_seq_one_letter_code
_entity_poly.pdbx_strand_id
1 'polypeptide(L)'
;MVDAVGAAIGPDRVGVRLSPFGQFGGISDSDPRRLFSYVIAQLSQRRIAYLHLIEALGSEIGLSDDLHAGAVNNAALFRSHFNGPLISAAAYTPERAAETVDEGRADAIAFGRLFIANPDLPERIRRNAPLNPPVRATFYGGDAKGYTDYPTLP
;
A
#
# COMPACT_ATOMS: atom_id res chain seq x y z
N MET A 1 -15.23 12.60 -9.20
CA MET A 1 -14.07 11.95 -9.88
C MET A 1 -14.28 10.45 -10.05
N VAL A 2 -14.42 9.66 -8.97
CA VAL A 2 -14.64 8.20 -9.06
C VAL A 2 -15.77 7.83 -10.03
N ASP A 3 -16.93 8.47 -9.91
CA ASP A 3 -18.08 8.17 -10.78
C ASP A 3 -17.82 8.51 -12.26
N ALA A 4 -17.06 9.59 -12.52
CA ALA A 4 -16.69 9.99 -13.87
C ALA A 4 -15.69 9.00 -14.50
N VAL A 5 -14.69 8.55 -13.75
CA VAL A 5 -13.74 7.52 -14.22
C VAL A 5 -14.48 6.18 -14.39
N GLY A 6 -15.33 5.82 -13.44
CA GLY A 6 -16.16 4.61 -13.52
C GLY A 6 -17.13 4.62 -14.71
N ALA A 7 -17.65 5.77 -15.10
CA ALA A 7 -18.45 5.88 -16.33
C ALA A 7 -17.61 5.67 -17.61
N ALA A 8 -16.35 6.09 -17.60
CA ALA A 8 -15.45 5.96 -18.75
C ALA A 8 -14.87 4.54 -18.91
N ILE A 9 -14.50 3.89 -17.81
CA ILE A 9 -13.80 2.61 -17.82
C ILE A 9 -14.53 1.49 -17.08
N GLY A 10 -15.72 1.69 -16.55
CA GLY A 10 -16.39 0.69 -15.70
C GLY A 10 -15.85 0.72 -14.25
N PRO A 11 -16.73 0.67 -13.24
CA PRO A 11 -16.32 0.78 -11.84
C PRO A 11 -15.41 -0.37 -11.38
N ASP A 12 -15.59 -1.56 -11.95
CA ASP A 12 -14.79 -2.76 -11.73
C ASP A 12 -13.34 -2.66 -12.27
N ARG A 13 -12.99 -1.55 -12.93
CA ARG A 13 -11.61 -1.21 -13.33
C ARG A 13 -11.07 0.04 -12.62
N VAL A 14 -11.78 0.55 -11.61
CA VAL A 14 -11.36 1.72 -10.82
C VAL A 14 -10.77 1.28 -9.48
N GLY A 15 -9.55 1.70 -9.18
CA GLY A 15 -8.97 1.60 -7.85
C GLY A 15 -8.91 2.98 -7.17
N VAL A 16 -9.03 3.02 -5.84
CA VAL A 16 -8.83 4.25 -5.05
C VAL A 16 -7.79 4.02 -3.97
N ARG A 17 -6.80 4.91 -3.86
CA ARG A 17 -5.73 4.84 -2.85
C ARG A 17 -5.88 5.93 -1.81
N LEU A 18 -5.89 5.56 -0.52
CA LEU A 18 -6.10 6.48 0.61
C LEU A 18 -5.03 6.25 1.69
N SER A 19 -4.71 7.32 2.42
CA SER A 19 -3.82 7.31 3.60
C SER A 19 -4.54 7.94 4.80
N PRO A 20 -5.48 7.22 5.46
CA PRO A 20 -6.41 7.80 6.42
C PRO A 20 -5.81 8.64 7.55
N PHE A 21 -4.64 8.24 8.05
CA PHE A 21 -3.91 8.94 9.11
C PHE A 21 -2.56 9.49 8.63
N GLY A 22 -2.32 9.55 7.31
CA GLY A 22 -1.10 10.10 6.75
C GLY A 22 -1.07 11.63 6.88
N GLN A 23 0.05 12.19 7.36
CA GLN A 23 0.23 13.64 7.55
C GLN A 23 1.22 14.27 6.57
N PHE A 24 1.69 13.50 5.59
CA PHE A 24 2.63 13.97 4.57
C PHE A 24 2.13 15.24 3.85
N GLY A 25 3.04 16.19 3.63
CA GLY A 25 2.70 17.48 3.02
C GLY A 25 2.04 18.47 3.99
N GLY A 26 2.09 18.20 5.30
CA GLY A 26 1.50 19.05 6.33
C GLY A 26 -0.02 18.94 6.41
N ILE A 27 -0.60 17.86 5.88
CA ILE A 27 -2.04 17.61 5.95
C ILE A 27 -2.43 17.05 7.32
N SER A 28 -3.58 17.44 7.81
CA SER A 28 -4.18 16.87 9.01
C SER A 28 -5.70 16.92 8.91
N ASP A 29 -6.37 16.09 9.71
CA ASP A 29 -7.82 16.08 9.84
C ASP A 29 -8.18 15.97 11.34
N SER A 30 -9.24 16.64 11.76
CA SER A 30 -9.68 16.63 13.17
C SER A 30 -10.35 15.33 13.60
N ASP A 31 -10.91 14.57 12.66
CA ASP A 31 -11.56 13.26 12.88
C ASP A 31 -11.40 12.35 11.64
N PRO A 32 -10.16 11.88 11.37
CA PRO A 32 -9.88 11.07 10.19
C PRO A 32 -10.68 9.76 10.21
N ARG A 33 -10.95 9.19 11.38
CA ARG A 33 -11.73 7.95 11.48
C ARG A 33 -13.13 8.16 10.91
N ARG A 34 -13.84 9.21 11.32
CA ARG A 34 -15.19 9.50 10.82
C ARG A 34 -15.17 9.79 9.32
N LEU A 35 -14.25 10.64 8.86
CA LEU A 35 -14.13 11.00 7.45
C LEU A 35 -13.91 9.76 6.58
N PHE A 36 -12.89 8.96 6.90
CA PHE A 36 -12.52 7.81 6.07
C PHE A 36 -13.50 6.65 6.19
N SER A 37 -14.17 6.46 7.33
CA SER A 37 -15.32 5.53 7.42
C SER A 37 -16.43 5.89 6.42
N TYR A 38 -16.78 7.17 6.30
CA TYR A 38 -17.79 7.62 5.33
C TYR A 38 -17.32 7.43 3.88
N VAL A 39 -16.11 7.89 3.56
CA VAL A 39 -15.55 7.78 2.20
C VAL A 39 -15.47 6.32 1.76
N ILE A 40 -14.96 5.43 2.60
CA ILE A 40 -14.79 4.02 2.28
C ILE A 40 -16.15 3.32 2.11
N ALA A 41 -17.13 3.62 2.95
CA ALA A 41 -18.49 3.11 2.78
C ALA A 41 -19.10 3.57 1.43
N GLN A 42 -18.88 4.82 1.03
CA GLN A 42 -19.32 5.35 -0.25
C GLN A 42 -18.62 4.68 -1.45
N LEU A 43 -17.33 4.37 -1.33
CA LEU A 43 -16.59 3.61 -2.35
C LEU A 43 -17.10 2.16 -2.45
N SER A 44 -17.45 1.54 -1.32
CA SER A 44 -18.03 0.20 -1.27
C SER A 44 -19.33 0.10 -2.08
N GLN A 45 -20.24 1.08 -1.92
CA GLN A 45 -21.51 1.15 -2.67
C GLN A 45 -21.31 1.25 -4.19
N ARG A 46 -20.19 1.83 -4.62
CA ARG A 46 -19.85 2.02 -6.03
C ARG A 46 -19.27 0.76 -6.68
N ARG A 47 -18.98 -0.29 -5.89
CA ARG A 47 -18.42 -1.56 -6.35
C ARG A 47 -17.16 -1.36 -7.21
N ILE A 48 -16.27 -0.49 -6.72
CA ILE A 48 -14.97 -0.25 -7.35
C ILE A 48 -14.08 -1.51 -7.32
N ALA A 49 -13.12 -1.62 -8.24
CA ALA A 49 -12.23 -2.76 -8.38
C ALA A 49 -11.48 -3.11 -7.09
N TYR A 50 -10.91 -2.09 -6.43
CA TYR A 50 -10.21 -2.27 -5.16
C TYR A 50 -10.08 -0.97 -4.37
N LEU A 51 -9.97 -1.11 -3.06
CA LEU A 51 -9.49 -0.07 -2.15
C LEU A 51 -8.03 -0.34 -1.80
N HIS A 52 -7.16 0.66 -1.90
CA HIS A 52 -5.75 0.55 -1.54
C HIS A 52 -5.44 1.46 -0.34
N LEU A 53 -5.16 0.89 0.83
CA LEU A 53 -4.88 1.64 2.04
C LEU A 53 -3.37 1.68 2.33
N ILE A 54 -2.87 2.87 2.63
CA ILE A 54 -1.52 3.07 3.16
C ILE A 54 -1.62 3.00 4.69
N GLU A 55 -0.89 2.09 5.31
CA GLU A 55 -0.84 1.94 6.77
C GLU A 55 -0.12 3.12 7.43
N ALA A 56 -0.57 3.49 8.64
CA ALA A 56 0.12 4.49 9.47
C ALA A 56 1.42 3.95 10.10
N LEU A 57 1.70 2.66 9.90
CA LEU A 57 2.88 1.95 10.42
C LEU A 57 4.17 2.33 9.68
N GLY A 58 4.07 2.80 8.43
CA GLY A 58 5.23 3.31 7.70
C GLY A 58 5.56 4.73 8.15
N SER A 59 6.85 5.06 8.31
CA SER A 59 7.27 6.45 8.46
C SER A 59 6.66 7.32 7.35
N GLU A 60 6.39 8.59 7.64
CA GLU A 60 5.57 9.49 6.83
C GLU A 60 5.90 9.57 5.34
N ILE A 61 7.07 9.09 4.89
CA ILE A 61 7.44 9.03 3.48
C ILE A 61 8.41 7.87 3.19
N GLY A 62 8.37 6.83 4.03
CA GLY A 62 9.48 5.89 4.10
C GLY A 62 10.80 6.61 4.45
N LEU A 63 10.78 7.76 5.11
CA LEU A 63 11.97 8.53 5.55
C LEU A 63 12.81 7.77 6.57
N SER A 64 12.18 6.89 7.33
CA SER A 64 12.82 5.93 8.22
C SER A 64 12.21 4.55 8.08
N ASP A 65 12.94 3.53 8.53
CA ASP A 65 12.44 2.17 8.69
C ASP A 65 11.73 1.96 10.03
N ASP A 66 11.60 3.03 10.82
CA ASP A 66 10.98 3.00 12.13
C ASP A 66 9.47 2.77 11.99
N LEU A 67 9.03 1.62 12.50
CA LEU A 67 7.62 1.33 12.69
C LEU A 67 7.14 2.12 13.92
N HIS A 68 6.08 2.90 13.77
CA HIS A 68 5.44 3.54 14.91
C HIS A 68 4.70 2.47 15.73
N ALA A 69 5.32 2.02 16.83
CA ALA A 69 4.71 1.10 17.77
C ALA A 69 3.42 1.72 18.31
N GLY A 70 2.26 1.14 17.96
CA GLY A 70 0.94 1.68 18.30
C GLY A 70 0.22 2.44 17.19
N ALA A 71 0.78 2.51 15.98
CA ALA A 71 0.06 3.11 14.86
C ALA A 71 -1.18 2.31 14.49
N VAL A 72 -2.23 3.03 14.08
CA VAL A 72 -3.49 2.44 13.64
C VAL A 72 -3.25 1.57 12.41
N ASN A 73 -3.75 0.32 12.48
CA ASN A 73 -3.81 -0.54 11.30
C ASN A 73 -5.08 -0.21 10.50
N ASN A 74 -4.90 0.48 9.38
CA ASN A 74 -5.97 0.96 8.51
C ASN A 74 -6.74 -0.19 7.87
N ALA A 75 -6.06 -1.22 7.37
CA ALA A 75 -6.71 -2.39 6.81
C ALA A 75 -7.66 -3.03 7.83
N ALA A 76 -7.19 -3.30 9.06
CA ALA A 76 -8.02 -3.86 10.12
C ALA A 76 -9.16 -2.92 10.54
N LEU A 77 -8.89 -1.62 10.69
CA LEU A 77 -9.88 -0.64 11.12
C LEU A 77 -11.04 -0.49 10.12
N PHE A 78 -10.73 -0.51 8.82
CA PHE A 78 -11.70 -0.21 7.76
C PHE A 78 -12.19 -1.43 6.98
N ARG A 79 -11.67 -2.64 7.25
CA ARG A 79 -12.07 -3.89 6.56
C ARG A 79 -13.58 -4.07 6.48
N SER A 80 -14.29 -3.79 7.59
CA SER A 80 -15.75 -3.93 7.67
C SER A 80 -16.55 -2.85 6.93
N HIS A 81 -15.91 -1.78 6.48
CA HIS A 81 -16.56 -0.68 5.75
C HIS A 81 -16.51 -0.88 4.23
N PHE A 82 -15.71 -1.83 3.75
CA PHE A 82 -15.50 -2.09 2.32
C PHE A 82 -15.76 -3.56 1.98
N ASN A 83 -16.68 -3.82 1.05
CA ASN A 83 -17.11 -5.17 0.69
C ASN A 83 -16.41 -5.73 -0.55
N GLY A 84 -15.35 -5.08 -1.04
CA GLY A 84 -14.56 -5.51 -2.20
C GLY A 84 -13.10 -5.81 -1.87
N PRO A 85 -12.25 -6.03 -2.88
CA PRO A 85 -10.82 -6.28 -2.72
C PRO A 85 -10.07 -5.13 -2.03
N LEU A 86 -9.38 -5.40 -0.93
CA LEU A 86 -8.58 -4.43 -0.18
C LEU A 86 -7.10 -4.77 -0.31
N ILE A 87 -6.33 -3.81 -0.80
CA ILE A 87 -4.86 -3.85 -0.87
C ILE A 87 -4.30 -3.04 0.28
N SER A 88 -3.49 -3.64 1.15
CA SER A 88 -2.74 -2.89 2.17
C SER A 88 -1.30 -2.63 1.75
N ALA A 89 -0.71 -1.52 2.20
CA ALA A 89 0.62 -1.08 1.83
C ALA A 89 1.33 -0.36 2.97
N ALA A 90 2.66 -0.21 2.79
CA ALA A 90 3.63 0.42 3.69
C ALA A 90 4.30 -0.54 4.69
N ALA A 91 5.64 -0.55 4.65
CA ALA A 91 6.53 -1.24 5.59
C ALA A 91 6.26 -2.74 5.83
N TYR A 92 5.63 -3.42 4.87
CA TYR A 92 5.47 -4.87 4.89
C TYR A 92 6.79 -5.59 4.61
N THR A 93 7.08 -6.60 5.42
CA THR A 93 7.97 -7.71 5.07
C THR A 93 7.13 -8.83 4.44
N PRO A 94 7.74 -9.79 3.71
CA PRO A 94 7.02 -10.94 3.17
C PRO A 94 6.24 -11.71 4.23
N GLU A 95 6.80 -11.87 5.43
CA GLU A 95 6.20 -12.61 6.54
C GLU A 95 4.96 -11.88 7.06
N ARG A 96 5.08 -10.58 7.37
CA ARG A 96 3.94 -9.76 7.83
C ARG A 96 2.86 -9.63 6.77
N ALA A 97 3.24 -9.67 5.49
CA ALA A 97 2.30 -9.67 4.38
C ALA A 97 1.47 -10.95 4.35
N ALA A 98 2.11 -12.12 4.49
CA ALA A 98 1.43 -13.41 4.60
C ALA A 98 0.47 -13.42 5.80
N GLU A 99 0.95 -13.05 7.01
CA GLU A 99 0.12 -12.96 8.21
C GLU A 99 -1.12 -12.06 8.02
N THR A 100 -0.96 -10.91 7.36
CA THR A 100 -2.07 -9.96 7.16
C THR A 100 -3.15 -10.52 6.23
N VAL A 101 -2.74 -11.28 5.21
CA VAL A 101 -3.66 -11.94 4.28
C VAL A 101 -4.35 -13.12 4.98
N ASP A 102 -3.59 -13.95 5.70
CA ASP A 102 -4.11 -15.12 6.41
C ASP A 102 -5.15 -14.74 7.49
N GLU A 103 -4.97 -13.58 8.13
CA GLU A 103 -5.93 -13.04 9.10
C GLU A 103 -7.14 -12.34 8.45
N GLY A 104 -7.22 -12.28 7.12
CA GLY A 104 -8.32 -11.64 6.39
C GLY A 104 -8.38 -10.13 6.53
N ARG A 105 -7.29 -9.48 6.98
CA ARG A 105 -7.23 -8.01 7.13
C ARG A 105 -7.14 -7.32 5.77
N ALA A 106 -6.48 -7.94 4.80
CA ALA A 106 -6.38 -7.47 3.41
C ALA A 106 -6.40 -8.66 2.45
N ASP A 107 -6.81 -8.41 1.20
CA ASP A 107 -6.86 -9.42 0.14
C ASP A 107 -5.54 -9.51 -0.64
N ALA A 108 -4.75 -8.43 -0.62
CA ALA A 108 -3.42 -8.37 -1.20
C ALA A 108 -2.54 -7.32 -0.51
N ILE A 109 -1.23 -7.43 -0.70
CA ILE A 109 -0.24 -6.51 -0.13
C ILE A 109 0.60 -5.87 -1.23
N ALA A 110 0.76 -4.54 -1.18
CA ALA A 110 1.59 -3.79 -2.10
C ALA A 110 2.95 -3.45 -1.48
N PHE A 111 4.02 -3.81 -2.19
CA PHE A 111 5.40 -3.50 -1.83
C PHE A 111 5.95 -2.38 -2.72
N GLY A 112 6.47 -1.30 -2.11
CA GLY A 112 7.11 -0.21 -2.84
C GLY A 112 8.62 -0.39 -2.94
N ARG A 113 9.33 -0.07 -1.85
CA ARG A 113 10.80 -0.09 -1.77
C ARG A 113 11.41 -1.46 -2.11
N LEU A 114 10.76 -2.55 -1.73
CA LEU A 114 11.24 -3.89 -2.09
C LEU A 114 11.18 -4.11 -3.60
N PHE A 115 10.12 -3.67 -4.28
CA PHE A 115 10.01 -3.79 -5.73
C PHE A 115 11.01 -2.90 -6.47
N ILE A 116 11.40 -1.75 -5.92
CA ILE A 116 12.48 -0.91 -6.49
C ILE A 116 13.76 -1.73 -6.63
N ALA A 117 14.15 -2.44 -5.57
CA ALA A 117 15.42 -3.17 -5.54
C ALA A 117 15.33 -4.61 -6.07
N ASN A 118 14.13 -5.17 -6.22
CA ASN A 118 13.91 -6.58 -6.54
C ASN A 118 12.88 -6.67 -7.68
N PRO A 119 13.32 -6.61 -8.95
CA PRO A 119 12.40 -6.71 -10.09
C PRO A 119 11.66 -8.05 -10.13
N ASP A 120 12.24 -9.08 -9.53
CA ASP A 120 11.72 -10.44 -9.38
C ASP A 120 11.21 -10.74 -7.95
N LEU A 121 10.78 -9.71 -7.21
CA LEU A 121 10.33 -9.83 -5.82
C LEU A 121 9.37 -11.00 -5.55
N PRO A 122 8.32 -11.26 -6.37
CA PRO A 122 7.42 -12.39 -6.10
C PRO A 122 8.13 -13.74 -6.10
N GLU A 123 9.10 -13.93 -7.00
CA GLU A 123 9.86 -15.16 -7.09
C GLU A 123 10.83 -15.32 -5.92
N ARG A 124 11.43 -14.23 -5.46
CA ARG A 124 12.25 -14.21 -4.25
C ARG A 124 11.43 -14.60 -3.02
N ILE A 125 10.24 -14.02 -2.85
CA ILE A 125 9.33 -14.37 -1.76
C ILE A 125 8.96 -15.85 -1.83
N ARG A 126 8.58 -16.35 -3.02
CA ARG A 126 8.20 -17.75 -3.24
C ARG A 126 9.31 -18.73 -2.87
N ARG A 127 10.57 -18.39 -3.16
CA ARG A 127 11.75 -19.23 -2.87
C ARG A 127 12.38 -18.97 -1.50
N ASN A 128 11.84 -18.03 -0.72
CA ASN A 128 12.50 -17.49 0.47
C ASN A 128 13.95 -17.06 0.20
N ALA A 129 14.19 -16.42 -0.96
CA ALA A 129 15.51 -16.01 -1.40
C ALA A 129 15.90 -14.65 -0.81
N PRO A 130 17.22 -14.35 -0.68
CA PRO A 130 17.68 -13.05 -0.22
C PRO A 130 17.12 -11.89 -1.06
N LEU A 131 16.77 -10.79 -0.39
CA LEU A 131 16.31 -9.56 -1.04
C LEU A 131 17.48 -8.59 -1.22
N ASN A 132 17.55 -7.97 -2.39
CA ASN A 132 18.46 -6.85 -2.63
C ASN A 132 18.07 -5.66 -1.74
N PRO A 133 19.05 -5.00 -1.09
CA PRO A 133 18.78 -3.81 -0.30
C PRO A 133 18.48 -2.61 -1.21
N PRO A 134 17.44 -1.80 -0.92
CA PRO A 134 17.18 -0.59 -1.68
C PRO A 134 18.20 0.52 -1.39
N VAL A 135 18.65 1.20 -2.45
CA VAL A 135 19.54 2.36 -2.36
C VAL A 135 18.72 3.65 -2.43
N ARG A 136 18.44 4.25 -1.27
CA ARG A 136 17.57 5.45 -1.19
C ARG A 136 18.08 6.65 -1.98
N ALA A 137 19.40 6.80 -2.07
CA ALA A 137 20.05 7.91 -2.76
C ALA A 137 19.72 7.98 -4.27
N THR A 138 19.20 6.89 -4.84
CA THR A 138 18.88 6.78 -6.28
C THR A 138 17.38 6.70 -6.55
N PHE A 139 16.50 6.93 -5.55
CA PHE A 139 15.06 6.81 -5.76
C PHE A 139 14.47 7.91 -6.65
N TYR A 140 15.08 9.09 -6.69
CA TYR A 140 14.56 10.25 -7.40
C TYR A 140 15.64 10.90 -8.26
N GLY A 141 15.34 11.10 -9.55
CA GLY A 141 16.30 11.60 -10.54
C GLY A 141 17.35 10.55 -10.93
N GLY A 142 18.39 10.98 -11.65
CA GLY A 142 19.50 10.11 -12.07
C GLY A 142 19.28 9.44 -13.44
N ASP A 143 19.89 8.27 -13.61
CA ASP A 143 19.91 7.47 -14.84
C ASP A 143 19.54 6.00 -14.56
N ALA A 144 20.18 5.03 -15.22
CA ALA A 144 19.94 3.60 -15.01
C ALA A 144 20.36 3.11 -13.61
N LYS A 145 21.29 3.80 -12.93
CA LYS A 145 21.87 3.35 -11.66
C LYS A 145 20.86 3.43 -10.52
N GLY A 146 20.60 2.29 -9.88
CA GLY A 146 19.59 2.12 -8.85
C GLY A 146 18.16 2.21 -9.38
N TYR A 147 17.95 1.93 -10.67
CA TYR A 147 16.64 1.88 -11.34
C TYR A 147 16.47 0.59 -12.14
N THR A 148 17.32 0.34 -13.13
CA THR A 148 17.25 -0.87 -14.01
C THR A 148 18.41 -1.83 -13.83
N ASP A 149 19.36 -1.52 -12.95
CA ASP A 149 20.60 -2.29 -12.72
C ASP A 149 20.56 -3.21 -11.48
N TYR A 150 19.41 -3.29 -10.78
CA TYR A 150 19.22 -4.26 -9.71
C TYR A 150 19.20 -5.70 -10.28
N PRO A 151 20.00 -6.63 -9.75
CA PRO A 151 20.09 -7.99 -10.29
C PRO A 151 18.84 -8.81 -9.96
N THR A 152 18.44 -9.69 -10.88
CA THR A 152 17.48 -10.78 -10.63
C THR A 152 18.18 -11.99 -10.01
N LEU A 153 17.40 -12.97 -9.56
CA LEU A 153 17.89 -14.31 -9.28
C LEU A 153 18.56 -14.92 -10.54
N PRO A 154 19.60 -15.75 -10.35
CA PRO A 154 20.21 -16.52 -11.43
C PRO A 154 19.31 -17.65 -11.95
#